data_AF-A0A925BMB4-F1
#
_entry.id   AF-A0A925BMB4-F1
#
_cell.length_a   1.000
_cell.length_b   1.000
_cell.length_c   1.000
_cell.angle_alpha   90.00
_cell.angle_beta   90.00
_cell.angle_gamma   90.00
#
_symmetry.space_group_name_H-M   'P 1'
#
loop_
_entity.id
_entity.type
_entity.pdbx_description
1 polymer ?
#
loop_
_entity_poly.entity_id
_entity_poly.type
_entity_poly.pdbx_seq_one_letter_code
_entity_poly.pdbx_strand_id
1 'polypeptide(L)'
;MGNWLHRWWESYLGLPAAEAGQVSRWHWTTQTPWPSQWPMAVGWWLLVLLVVAVAEIYRRDARSLSVWRRVLLIGLRCGALSLLLLLLAQVSVSVERTGLPLVVLLIDDSASMGLRDAYSVEADRKFVTGLLGSDTASGSTDAERFDVARRILSRDEGRWLRELRRRHRLRVERFSAEAVSLGDDLVDDDSVRRL
;
A
#
# COMPACT_ATOMS: atom_id res chain seq x y z
N MET A 1 -15.91 9.26 -16.42
CA MET A 1 -16.37 10.64 -16.09
C MET A 1 -16.38 10.92 -14.57
N GLY A 2 -15.51 10.28 -13.76
CA GLY A 2 -15.52 10.37 -12.29
C GLY A 2 -14.19 10.77 -11.63
N ASN A 3 -13.19 11.19 -12.41
CA ASN A 3 -11.84 11.44 -11.90
C ASN A 3 -11.63 12.88 -11.41
N TRP A 4 -12.45 13.84 -11.88
CA TRP A 4 -12.30 15.25 -11.49
C TRP A 4 -12.72 15.49 -10.04
N LEU A 5 -13.80 14.86 -9.58
CA LEU A 5 -14.26 14.97 -8.20
C LEU A 5 -13.25 14.37 -7.21
N HIS A 6 -12.62 13.25 -7.60
CA HIS A 6 -11.57 12.61 -6.82
C HIS A 6 -10.32 13.50 -6.73
N ARG A 7 -9.86 14.05 -7.86
CA ARG A 7 -8.70 14.98 -7.88
C ARG A 7 -8.95 16.25 -7.08
N TRP A 8 -10.18 16.77 -7.12
CA TRP A 8 -10.56 17.95 -6.33
C TRP A 8 -10.49 17.65 -4.82
N TRP A 9 -11.04 16.51 -4.38
CA TRP A 9 -10.95 16.06 -3.00
C TRP A 9 -9.52 15.74 -2.56
N GLU A 10 -8.71 15.10 -3.41
CA GLU A 10 -7.29 14.82 -3.15
C GLU A 10 -6.50 16.12 -2.94
N SER A 11 -6.76 17.15 -3.74
CA SER A 11 -6.13 18.46 -3.59
C SER A 11 -6.58 19.20 -2.34
N TYR A 12 -7.87 19.15 -1.99
CA TYR A 12 -8.40 19.77 -0.78
C TYR A 12 -7.85 19.12 0.51
N LEU A 13 -7.62 17.81 0.46
CA LEU A 13 -7.02 17.03 1.55
C LEU A 13 -5.49 17.05 1.57
N GLY A 14 -4.83 17.74 0.62
CA GLY A 14 -3.38 17.87 0.55
C GLY A 14 -2.64 16.56 0.19
N LEU A 15 -3.32 15.63 -0.48
CA LEU A 15 -2.74 14.34 -0.84
C LEU A 15 -1.85 14.49 -2.10
N PRO A 16 -0.56 14.11 -2.08
CA PRO A 16 0.32 14.21 -3.25
C PRO A 16 -0.17 13.30 -4.39
N ALA A 17 0.01 13.70 -5.65
CA ALA A 17 -0.47 12.92 -6.80
C ALA A 17 -0.02 11.45 -6.74
N ALA A 18 -0.92 10.51 -7.08
CA ALA A 18 -0.60 9.08 -7.06
C ALA A 18 0.53 8.75 -8.05
N GLU A 19 1.61 8.13 -7.57
CA GLU A 19 2.67 7.60 -8.43
C GLU A 19 2.15 6.42 -9.25
N ALA A 20 2.68 6.25 -10.46
CA ALA A 20 2.24 5.21 -11.39
C ALA A 20 2.31 3.82 -10.74
N GLY A 21 1.15 3.16 -10.58
CA GLY A 21 1.03 1.82 -9.99
C GLY A 21 0.39 1.75 -8.60
N GLN A 22 0.06 2.89 -7.98
CA GLN A 22 -0.71 2.93 -6.72
C GLN A 22 -2.22 2.89 -7.00
N VAL A 23 -2.96 2.05 -6.25
CA VAL A 23 -4.43 2.02 -6.28
C VAL A 23 -4.94 2.65 -4.98
N SER A 24 -5.69 3.74 -5.08
CA SER A 24 -6.34 4.37 -3.92
C SER A 24 -7.58 3.57 -3.54
N ARG A 25 -7.58 2.95 -2.35
CA ARG A 25 -8.77 2.27 -1.81
C ARG A 25 -9.43 3.16 -0.77
N TRP A 26 -10.65 3.58 -1.05
CA TRP A 26 -11.43 4.41 -0.14
C TRP A 26 -12.12 3.51 0.88
N HIS A 27 -11.75 3.63 2.16
CA HIS A 27 -12.46 2.97 3.25
C HIS A 27 -13.24 4.02 4.05
N TRP A 28 -14.54 3.83 4.10
CA TRP A 28 -15.41 4.60 4.99
C TRP A 28 -15.39 3.91 6.34
N THR A 29 -14.67 4.48 7.30
CA THR A 29 -14.70 4.00 8.68
C THR A 29 -15.67 4.87 9.47
N THR A 30 -16.58 4.22 10.19
CA THR A 30 -17.52 4.89 11.07
C THR A 30 -17.25 4.38 12.47
N GLN A 31 -16.73 5.25 13.33
CA GLN A 31 -16.66 4.94 14.75
C GLN A 31 -17.96 5.40 15.37
N THR A 32 -18.91 4.48 15.44
CA THR A 32 -20.22 4.79 15.99
C THR A 32 -20.14 4.96 17.50
N PRO A 33 -20.73 6.04 18.07
CA PRO A 33 -20.67 6.34 19.50
C PRO A 33 -21.58 5.44 20.35
N TRP A 34 -22.43 4.62 19.70
CA TRP A 34 -23.29 3.64 20.36
C TRP A 34 -22.61 2.26 20.47
N PRO A 35 -23.06 1.40 21.40
CA PRO A 35 -22.47 0.08 21.61
C PRO A 35 -22.40 -0.74 20.32
N SER A 36 -21.31 -1.47 20.10
CA SER A 36 -21.05 -2.25 18.87
C SER A 36 -22.13 -3.27 18.51
N GLN A 37 -22.92 -3.68 19.50
CA GLN A 37 -24.07 -4.59 19.33
C GLN A 37 -25.33 -3.94 18.71
N TRP A 38 -25.37 -2.62 18.54
CA TRP A 38 -26.53 -1.94 17.97
C TRP A 38 -26.39 -1.78 16.45
N PRO A 39 -27.39 -2.23 15.65
CA PRO A 39 -27.38 -2.02 14.21
C PRO A 39 -27.31 -0.52 13.86
N MET A 40 -26.52 -0.14 12.86
CA MET A 40 -26.47 1.24 12.33
C MET A 40 -27.85 1.80 11.95
N ALA A 41 -28.80 0.91 11.61
CA ALA A 41 -30.18 1.28 11.35
C ALA A 41 -30.84 2.04 12.51
N VAL A 42 -30.45 1.77 13.77
CA VAL A 42 -31.01 2.45 14.95
C VAL A 42 -30.71 3.95 14.93
N GLY A 43 -29.49 4.34 14.54
CA GLY A 43 -29.13 5.76 14.39
C GLY A 43 -29.98 6.46 13.32
N TRP A 44 -30.21 5.80 12.19
CA TRP A 44 -31.08 6.31 11.12
C TRP A 44 -32.54 6.44 11.57
N TRP A 45 -33.08 5.45 12.28
CA TRP A 45 -34.43 5.51 12.83
C TRP A 45 -34.59 6.64 13.83
N LEU A 46 -33.59 6.88 14.69
CA LEU A 46 -33.61 7.96 15.68
C LEU A 46 -33.54 9.34 15.00
N LEU A 47 -32.75 9.49 13.93
CA LEU A 47 -32.74 10.69 13.10
C LEU A 47 -34.12 10.94 12.46
N VAL A 48 -34.73 9.91 11.85
CA VAL A 48 -36.05 10.05 11.22
C VAL A 48 -37.12 10.44 12.26
N LEU A 49 -37.13 9.77 13.42
CA LEU A 49 -38.07 10.07 14.51
C LEU A 49 -37.92 11.51 14.98
N LEU A 50 -36.67 11.98 15.10
CA LEU A 50 -36.36 13.35 15.51
C LEU A 50 -36.84 14.39 14.48
N VAL A 51 -36.61 14.14 13.19
CA VAL A 51 -37.11 15.00 12.10
C VAL A 51 -38.63 15.07 12.12
N VAL A 52 -39.31 13.93 12.28
CA VAL A 52 -40.77 13.86 12.36
C VAL A 52 -41.29 14.60 13.59
N ALA A 53 -40.65 14.43 14.75
CA ALA A 53 -41.02 15.14 15.98
C ALA A 53 -40.87 16.66 15.85
N VAL A 54 -39.76 17.13 15.28
CA VAL A 54 -39.54 18.56 15.00
C VAL A 54 -40.59 19.09 14.02
N ALA A 55 -40.90 18.33 12.96
CA ALA A 55 -41.93 18.70 11.99
C ALA A 55 -43.32 18.79 12.64
N GLU A 56 -43.71 17.83 13.48
CA GLU A 56 -45.00 17.83 14.19
C GLU A 56 -45.12 18.98 15.20
N ILE A 57 -44.06 19.26 15.97
CA ILE A 57 -44.04 20.40 16.91
C ILE A 57 -44.26 21.70 16.15
N TYR A 58 -43.55 21.92 15.04
CA TYR A 58 -43.75 23.12 14.21
C TYR A 58 -45.09 23.10 13.46
N ARG A 59 -45.67 21.93 13.16
CA ARG A 59 -47.04 21.84 12.62
C ARG A 59 -48.10 22.26 13.59
N ARG A 60 -47.90 22.01 14.88
CA ARG A 60 -48.85 22.35 15.95
C ARG A 60 -48.67 23.78 16.45
N ASP A 61 -47.44 24.22 16.70
CA ASP A 61 -47.18 25.47 17.41
C ASP A 61 -46.97 26.69 16.50
N ALA A 62 -46.50 26.49 15.26
CA ALA A 62 -46.15 27.59 14.35
C ALA A 62 -47.24 27.88 13.30
N ARG A 63 -48.53 27.80 13.68
CA ARG A 63 -49.66 28.13 12.78
C ARG A 63 -49.74 29.62 12.41
N SER A 64 -49.18 30.51 13.23
CA SER A 64 -49.17 31.97 13.01
C SER A 64 -48.04 32.46 12.08
N LEU A 65 -47.09 31.60 11.71
CA LEU A 65 -45.94 31.95 10.89
C LEU A 65 -46.18 31.61 9.42
N SER A 66 -45.69 32.50 8.52
CA SER A 66 -45.69 32.24 7.07
C SER A 66 -44.99 30.93 6.74
N VAL A 67 -45.54 30.15 5.81
CA VAL A 67 -45.05 28.81 5.42
C VAL A 67 -43.55 28.81 5.11
N TRP A 68 -43.02 29.84 4.44
CA TRP A 68 -41.59 29.96 4.12
C TRP A 68 -40.69 29.99 5.36
N ARG A 69 -40.97 30.88 6.32
CA ARG A 69 -40.20 31.00 7.57
C ARG A 69 -40.26 29.69 8.39
N ARG A 70 -41.40 29.01 8.33
CA ARG A 70 -41.59 27.74 9.01
C ARG A 70 -40.76 26.61 8.39
N VAL A 71 -40.73 26.51 7.06
CA VAL A 71 -39.86 25.54 6.36
C VAL A 71 -38.39 25.84 6.62
N LEU A 72 -37.98 27.11 6.61
CA LEU A 72 -36.60 27.51 6.89
C LEU A 72 -36.16 27.12 8.31
N LEU A 73 -36.99 27.38 9.32
CA LEU A 73 -36.68 27.03 10.71
C LEU A 73 -36.63 25.51 10.95
N ILE A 74 -37.55 24.76 10.33
CA ILE A 74 -37.51 23.28 10.34
C ILE A 74 -36.22 22.80 9.68
N GLY A 75 -35.88 23.33 8.50
CA GLY A 75 -34.68 22.97 7.76
C GLY A 75 -33.41 23.26 8.55
N LEU A 76 -33.30 24.42 9.19
CA LEU A 76 -32.14 24.79 10.00
C LEU A 76 -31.99 23.89 11.23
N ARG A 77 -33.09 23.56 11.92
CA ARG A 77 -33.06 22.63 13.06
C ARG A 77 -32.70 21.21 12.64
N CYS A 78 -33.31 20.70 11.57
CA CYS A 78 -32.96 19.39 11.03
C CYS A 78 -31.50 19.38 10.57
N GLY A 79 -31.01 20.43 9.93
CA GLY A 79 -29.62 20.58 9.51
C GLY A 79 -28.66 20.57 10.70
N ALA A 80 -28.94 21.34 11.76
CA ALA A 80 -28.13 21.37 12.97
C ALA A 80 -28.09 20.01 13.69
N LEU A 81 -29.23 19.31 13.76
CA LEU A 81 -29.32 17.99 14.38
C LEU A 81 -28.61 16.91 13.54
N SER A 82 -28.76 16.95 12.22
CA SER A 82 -28.01 16.08 11.30
C SER A 82 -26.51 16.33 11.40
N LEU A 83 -26.08 17.60 11.48
CA LEU A 83 -24.67 17.96 11.69
C LEU A 83 -24.16 17.44 13.03
N LEU A 84 -24.94 17.59 14.10
CA LEU A 84 -24.60 17.04 15.42
C LEU A 84 -24.44 15.52 15.36
N LEU A 85 -25.35 14.81 14.68
CA LEU A 85 -25.25 13.37 14.51
C LEU A 85 -24.05 12.95 13.66
N LEU A 86 -23.71 13.69 12.61
CA LEU A 86 -22.51 13.45 11.80
C LEU A 86 -21.22 13.63 12.62
N LEU A 87 -21.17 14.70 13.42
CA LEU A 87 -20.04 14.94 14.34
C LEU A 87 -19.95 13.84 15.39
N LEU A 88 -21.08 13.39 15.94
CA LEU A 88 -21.12 12.32 16.94
C LEU A 88 -20.75 10.96 16.34
N ALA A 89 -21.12 10.72 15.08
CA ALA A 89 -20.80 9.49 14.34
C ALA A 89 -19.33 9.41 13.89
N GLN A 90 -18.51 10.43 14.18
CA GLN A 90 -17.09 10.54 13.84
C GLN A 90 -16.79 9.96 12.45
N VAL A 91 -17.56 10.39 11.45
CA VAL A 91 -17.41 9.87 10.08
C VAL A 91 -16.03 10.24 9.59
N SER A 92 -15.12 9.28 9.61
CA SER A 92 -13.75 9.46 9.13
C SER A 92 -13.58 8.77 7.80
N VAL A 93 -13.18 9.54 6.80
CA VAL A 93 -12.76 8.98 5.52
C VAL A 93 -11.27 8.67 5.65
N SER A 94 -10.91 7.39 5.71
CA SER A 94 -9.51 6.99 5.63
C SER A 94 -9.18 6.62 4.18
N VAL A 95 -8.16 7.28 3.64
CA VAL A 95 -7.58 6.93 2.35
C VAL A 95 -6.33 6.11 2.64
N GLU A 96 -6.44 4.79 2.53
CA GLU A 96 -5.29 3.91 2.68
C GLU A 96 -4.67 3.67 1.30
N ARG A 97 -3.41 4.07 1.13
CA ARG A 97 -2.63 3.74 -0.07
C ARG A 97 -1.94 2.40 0.16
N THR A 98 -2.49 1.35 -0.42
CA THR A 98 -1.75 0.10 -0.55
C THR A 98 -0.70 0.28 -1.64
N GLY A 99 0.55 0.52 -1.22
CA GLY A 99 1.70 0.49 -2.14
C GLY A 99 1.94 -0.91 -2.69
N LEU A 100 2.83 -1.04 -3.67
CA LEU A 100 3.32 -2.35 -4.10
C LEU A 100 3.94 -3.07 -2.89
N PRO A 101 3.70 -4.39 -2.72
CA PRO A 101 4.31 -5.15 -1.64
C PRO A 101 5.83 -5.00 -1.68
N LEU A 102 6.42 -4.69 -0.52
CA LEU A 102 7.86 -4.53 -0.35
C LEU A 102 8.51 -5.91 -0.32
N VAL A 103 9.46 -6.14 -1.24
CA VAL A 103 10.30 -7.34 -1.26
C VAL A 103 11.73 -6.91 -0.95
N VAL A 104 12.32 -7.48 0.09
CA VAL A 104 13.72 -7.23 0.47
C VAL A 104 14.55 -8.43 0.01
N LEU A 105 15.52 -8.19 -0.88
CA LEU A 105 16.50 -9.17 -1.31
C LEU A 105 17.76 -9.01 -0.46
N LEU A 106 17.99 -9.99 0.42
CA LEU A 106 19.15 -10.04 1.31
C LEU A 106 20.24 -10.91 0.66
N ILE A 107 21.39 -10.30 0.40
CA ILE A 107 22.57 -10.98 -0.15
C ILE A 107 23.56 -11.18 1.00
N ASP A 108 23.87 -12.43 1.32
CA ASP A 108 24.88 -12.76 2.31
C ASP A 108 26.27 -12.40 1.76
N ASP A 109 27.05 -11.61 2.51
CA ASP A 109 28.44 -11.26 2.21
C ASP A 109 29.40 -11.70 3.33
N SER A 110 28.99 -12.66 4.16
CA SER A 110 29.84 -13.23 5.20
C SER A 110 31.09 -13.91 4.62
N ALA A 111 32.11 -14.09 5.47
CA ALA A 111 33.35 -14.77 5.09
C ALA A 111 33.12 -16.18 4.50
N SER A 112 32.00 -16.83 4.82
CA SER A 112 31.64 -18.13 4.26
C SER A 112 31.27 -18.09 2.77
N MET A 113 30.87 -16.93 2.26
CA MET A 113 30.50 -16.74 0.85
C MET A 113 31.72 -16.62 -0.08
N GLY A 114 32.90 -16.33 0.46
CA GLY A 114 34.19 -16.39 -0.25
C GLY A 114 34.81 -17.79 -0.30
N LEU A 115 34.17 -18.80 0.29
CA LEU A 115 34.62 -20.18 0.19
C LEU A 115 34.28 -20.72 -1.20
N ARG A 116 35.20 -21.52 -1.75
CA ARG A 116 34.99 -22.23 -3.00
C ARG A 116 34.43 -23.61 -2.74
N ASP A 117 33.32 -23.91 -3.40
CA ASP A 117 32.67 -25.20 -3.27
C ASP A 117 33.14 -26.16 -4.37
N ALA A 118 33.54 -27.37 -3.95
CA ALA A 118 33.78 -28.47 -4.86
C ALA A 118 32.46 -29.17 -5.19
N TYR A 119 31.88 -28.84 -6.35
CA TYR A 119 30.66 -29.49 -6.85
C TYR A 119 30.95 -30.93 -7.31
N SER A 120 30.70 -31.90 -6.43
CA SER A 120 30.92 -33.34 -6.69
C SER A 120 29.83 -33.98 -7.55
N VAL A 121 28.62 -33.41 -7.53
CA VAL A 121 27.49 -33.88 -8.33
C VAL A 121 27.61 -33.36 -9.76
N GLU A 122 27.54 -34.27 -10.74
CA GLU A 122 27.77 -33.91 -12.15
C GLU A 122 26.76 -32.90 -12.70
N ALA A 123 25.51 -32.95 -12.23
CA ALA A 123 24.47 -31.99 -12.61
C ALA A 123 24.82 -30.56 -12.14
N ASP A 124 25.22 -30.40 -10.88
CA ASP A 124 25.59 -29.10 -10.30
C ASP A 124 26.84 -28.56 -10.96
N ARG A 125 27.84 -29.42 -11.20
CA ARG A 125 29.07 -29.05 -11.91
C ARG A 125 28.77 -28.52 -13.32
N LYS A 126 27.88 -29.18 -14.07
CA LYS A 126 27.45 -28.73 -15.40
C LYS A 126 26.72 -27.39 -15.32
N PHE A 127 25.85 -27.21 -14.34
CA PHE A 127 25.12 -25.95 -14.12
C PHE A 127 26.09 -24.79 -13.83
N VAL A 128 26.98 -24.94 -12.84
CA VAL A 128 27.93 -23.91 -12.44
C VAL A 128 28.92 -23.59 -13.55
N THR A 129 29.44 -24.59 -14.26
CA THR A 129 30.31 -24.39 -15.42
C THR A 129 29.59 -23.63 -16.54
N GLY A 130 28.32 -23.97 -16.81
CA GLY A 130 27.51 -23.23 -17.79
C GLY A 130 27.17 -21.79 -17.37
N LEU A 131 27.21 -21.50 -16.07
CA LEU A 131 26.91 -20.18 -15.50
C LEU A 131 28.14 -19.25 -15.54
N LEU A 132 29.32 -19.78 -15.19
CA LEU A 132 30.59 -19.04 -15.10
C LEU A 132 31.33 -18.95 -16.44
N GLY A 133 31.00 -19.81 -17.40
CA GLY A 133 31.67 -19.86 -18.70
C GLY A 133 32.79 -20.91 -18.74
N SER A 134 33.08 -21.39 -19.95
CA SER A 134 33.85 -22.60 -20.24
C SER A 134 35.36 -22.56 -19.91
N ASP A 135 35.86 -21.54 -19.21
CA ASP A 135 37.30 -21.33 -19.01
C ASP A 135 37.93 -22.19 -17.90
N THR A 136 37.14 -23.03 -17.22
CA THR A 136 37.68 -24.06 -16.33
C THR A 136 38.15 -25.28 -17.15
N ALA A 137 39.29 -25.13 -17.84
CA ALA A 137 40.00 -26.20 -18.56
C ALA A 137 40.68 -27.23 -17.61
N SER A 138 40.40 -27.17 -16.31
CA SER A 138 40.83 -28.13 -15.30
C SER A 138 39.59 -28.61 -14.58
N GLY A 139 39.37 -29.93 -14.49
CA GLY A 139 38.14 -30.59 -14.03
C GLY A 139 37.68 -30.32 -12.58
N SER A 140 38.11 -29.23 -11.96
CA SER A 140 37.61 -28.67 -10.71
C SER A 140 36.88 -27.35 -11.00
N THR A 141 35.55 -27.37 -10.95
CA THR A 141 34.73 -26.14 -10.95
C THR A 141 34.77 -25.55 -9.55
N ASP A 142 35.92 -24.97 -9.20
CA ASP A 142 36.15 -24.34 -7.89
C ASP A 142 35.67 -22.88 -7.99
N ALA A 143 34.43 -22.64 -7.58
CA ALA A 143 33.79 -21.33 -7.69
C ALA A 143 33.41 -20.80 -6.32
N GLU A 144 33.66 -19.52 -6.08
CA GLU A 144 33.22 -18.84 -4.86
C GLU A 144 31.68 -18.79 -4.83
N ARG A 145 31.08 -19.09 -3.68
CA ARG A 145 29.61 -19.08 -3.53
C ARG A 145 29.02 -17.72 -3.92
N PHE A 146 29.72 -16.64 -3.58
CA PHE A 146 29.32 -15.29 -3.95
C PHE A 146 29.25 -15.08 -5.46
N ASP A 147 30.25 -15.56 -6.21
CA ASP A 147 30.27 -15.44 -7.68
C ASP A 147 29.14 -16.22 -8.33
N VAL A 148 28.83 -17.41 -7.82
CA VAL A 148 27.68 -18.21 -8.28
C VAL A 148 26.37 -17.47 -8.02
N ALA A 149 26.17 -16.94 -6.80
CA ALA A 149 24.97 -16.18 -6.45
C ALA A 149 24.80 -14.92 -7.31
N ARG A 150 25.88 -14.13 -7.45
CA ARG A 150 25.92 -12.94 -8.28
C ARG A 150 25.54 -13.25 -9.73
N ARG A 151 26.11 -14.32 -10.29
CA ARG A 151 25.89 -14.71 -11.68
C ARG A 151 24.50 -15.26 -11.94
N ILE A 152 23.87 -15.90 -10.94
CA ILE A 152 22.44 -16.28 -10.98
C ILE A 152 21.57 -15.02 -11.01
N LEU A 153 21.84 -14.05 -10.15
CA LEU A 153 21.06 -12.81 -10.05
C LEU A 153 21.20 -11.92 -11.30
N SER A 154 22.38 -11.89 -11.92
CA SER A 154 22.67 -11.11 -13.13
C SER A 154 22.28 -11.81 -14.44
N ARG A 155 21.76 -13.05 -14.37
CA ARG A 155 21.45 -13.86 -15.55
C ARG A 155 20.41 -13.18 -16.46
N ASP A 156 20.58 -13.33 -17.77
CA ASP A 156 19.70 -12.75 -18.79
C ASP A 156 19.49 -11.24 -18.59
N GLU A 157 20.59 -10.51 -18.32
CA GLU A 157 20.59 -9.08 -17.99
C GLU A 157 19.65 -8.76 -16.81
N GLY A 158 19.70 -9.58 -15.75
CA GLY A 158 18.87 -9.40 -14.57
C GLY A 158 17.36 -9.42 -14.84
N ARG A 159 16.90 -10.17 -15.87
CA ARG A 159 15.46 -10.25 -16.23
C ARG A 159 14.56 -10.56 -15.03
N TRP A 160 15.03 -11.46 -14.16
CA TRP A 160 14.30 -11.82 -12.94
C TRP A 160 14.18 -10.64 -11.96
N LEU A 161 15.26 -9.90 -11.72
CA LEU A 161 15.26 -8.69 -10.89
C LEU A 161 14.36 -7.59 -11.49
N ARG A 162 14.41 -7.42 -12.82
CA ARG A 162 13.56 -6.47 -13.55
C ARG A 162 12.07 -6.82 -13.41
N GLU A 163 11.71 -8.11 -13.52
CA GLU A 163 10.33 -8.56 -13.37
C GLU A 163 9.84 -8.45 -11.92
N LEU A 164 10.71 -8.73 -10.94
CA LEU A 164 10.43 -8.50 -9.53
C LEU A 164 10.13 -7.04 -9.25
N ARG A 165 10.99 -6.11 -9.72
CA ARG A 165 10.79 -4.66 -9.59
C ARG A 165 9.54 -4.17 -10.31
N ARG A 166 9.16 -4.78 -11.43
CA ARG A 166 7.93 -4.42 -12.16
C ARG A 166 6.67 -4.71 -11.34
N ARG A 167 6.71 -5.74 -10.48
CA ARG A 167 5.55 -6.21 -9.70
C ARG A 167 5.59 -5.80 -8.22
N HIS A 168 6.75 -5.44 -7.70
CA HIS A 168 7.00 -5.20 -6.28
C HIS A 168 7.93 -4.01 -6.08
N ARG A 169 7.87 -3.38 -4.91
CA ARG A 169 8.93 -2.45 -4.50
C ARG A 169 10.11 -3.29 -4.01
N LEU A 170 11.18 -3.37 -4.80
CA LEU A 170 12.37 -4.16 -4.48
C LEU A 170 13.40 -3.31 -3.73
N ARG A 171 13.88 -3.79 -2.58
CA ARG A 171 15.02 -3.23 -1.84
C ARG A 171 16.09 -4.30 -1.74
N VAL A 172 17.33 -3.98 -2.11
CA VAL A 172 18.42 -4.95 -2.07
C VAL A 172 19.43 -4.53 -1.02
N GLU A 173 19.80 -5.46 -0.15
CA GLU A 173 20.74 -5.22 0.94
C GLU A 173 21.78 -6.34 0.97
N ARG A 174 23.02 -6.00 1.33
CA ARG A 174 24.02 -6.99 1.75
C ARG A 174 23.94 -7.17 3.25
N PHE A 175 24.24 -8.37 3.72
CA PHE A 175 24.34 -8.62 5.14
C PHE A 175 25.49 -9.58 5.47
N SER A 176 26.21 -9.23 6.54
CA SER A 176 27.12 -10.12 7.25
C SER A 176 26.87 -9.98 8.75
N ALA A 177 27.44 -8.95 9.36
CA ALA A 177 27.14 -8.57 10.75
C ALA A 177 25.98 -7.56 10.83
N GLU A 178 25.88 -6.67 9.85
CA GLU A 178 24.84 -5.67 9.72
C GLU A 178 24.29 -5.67 8.29
N ALA A 179 23.03 -5.26 8.13
CA ALA A 179 22.42 -5.08 6.82
C ALA A 179 22.77 -3.71 6.25
N VAL A 180 23.42 -3.68 5.09
CA VAL A 180 23.79 -2.47 4.36
C VAL A 180 22.95 -2.37 3.11
N SER A 181 22.13 -1.31 3.00
CA SER A 181 21.34 -1.05 1.81
C SER A 181 22.26 -0.73 0.63
N LEU A 182 22.07 -1.46 -0.46
CA LEU A 182 22.75 -1.21 -1.73
C LEU A 182 22.00 -0.20 -2.61
N GLY A 183 20.87 0.33 -2.12
CA GLY A 183 20.01 1.29 -2.80
C GLY A 183 18.75 0.64 -3.41
N ASP A 184 17.75 1.48 -3.67
CA ASP A 184 16.48 1.08 -4.30
C ASP A 184 16.63 0.88 -5.84
N ASP A 185 17.82 1.17 -6.40
CA ASP A 185 18.09 1.33 -7.85
C ASP A 185 19.12 0.35 -8.46
N LEU A 186 19.25 -0.89 -7.98
CA LEU A 186 20.21 -1.88 -8.49
C LEU A 186 19.94 -2.43 -9.92
N VAL A 187 19.27 -1.67 -10.79
CA VAL A 187 18.90 -2.13 -12.14
C VAL A 187 19.83 -1.62 -13.23
N ASP A 188 20.77 -0.72 -12.91
CA ASP A 188 21.80 -0.40 -13.87
C ASP A 188 22.82 -1.54 -13.96
N ASP A 189 23.27 -1.86 -15.17
CA ASP A 189 24.19 -2.99 -15.43
C ASP A 189 25.49 -2.81 -14.63
N ASP A 190 25.87 -1.56 -14.35
CA ASP A 190 26.98 -1.17 -13.48
C ASP A 190 26.74 -1.45 -12.00
N SER A 191 25.51 -1.32 -11.50
CA SER A 191 25.15 -1.66 -10.11
C SER A 191 25.20 -3.17 -9.88
N VAL A 192 24.76 -3.96 -10.86
CA VAL A 192 24.87 -5.43 -10.83
C VAL A 192 26.33 -5.87 -10.98
N ARG A 193 27.17 -5.08 -11.69
CA ARG A 193 28.62 -5.28 -11.72
C ARG A 193 29.33 -4.91 -10.42
N ARG A 194 28.73 -4.08 -9.58
CA ARG A 194 29.25 -3.71 -8.25
C ARG A 194 28.83 -4.66 -7.14
N LEU A 195 27.92 -5.62 -7.41
CA LEU A 195 27.70 -6.79 -6.55
C LEU A 195 29.02 -7.54 -6.37
#